data_AF-A0A0M4DZ80-F1
#
_entry.id   AF-A0A0M4DZ80-F1
#
_cell.length_a   1.000
_cell.length_b   1.000
_cell.length_c   1.000
_cell.angle_alpha   90.00
_cell.angle_beta   90.00
_cell.angle_gamma   90.00
#
_symmetry.space_group_name_H-M   'P 1'
#
loop_
_entity.id
_entity.type
_entity.pdbx_description
1 polymer ?
#
loop_
_entity_poly.entity_id
_entity_poly.type
_entity_poly.pdbx_seq_one_letter_code
_entity_poly.pdbx_strand_id
1 'polypeptide(L)'
;MAGSCRMIDEFAKDNLHGRLRRDREALLWKLDGLPEYDARRPLTATGTNLLGLVKHVATVEARYFGEVFDRPSPEPLPRWQDYNGSDLWAAEDETRDQIIEFYRRTWEHSDATINELPLDAPGHVPWWPEPHADTNLFAVMVHVLGESVRHAGHADILREGLDGRTGLRPEHENQIDEEARAAYCAKIEQAARSAAPIKAQNS
;
A
#
# COMPACT_ATOMS: atom_id res chain seq x y z
N MET A 1 -27.63 -25.10 -3.81
CA MET A 1 -26.15 -25.11 -3.66
C MET A 1 -25.51 -24.02 -4.51
N ALA A 2 -25.59 -24.07 -5.86
CA ALA A 2 -24.96 -23.07 -6.74
C ALA A 2 -25.36 -21.60 -6.48
N GLY A 3 -26.63 -21.32 -6.18
CA GLY A 3 -27.09 -19.94 -5.89
C GLY A 3 -26.56 -19.36 -4.57
N SER A 4 -26.21 -20.20 -3.59
CA SER A 4 -25.65 -19.74 -2.30
C SER A 4 -24.16 -19.47 -2.40
N CYS A 5 -23.44 -20.22 -3.25
CA CYS A 5 -22.02 -19.98 -3.55
C CYS A 5 -21.86 -18.62 -4.24
N ARG A 6 -22.64 -18.38 -5.29
CA ARG A 6 -22.59 -17.12 -6.04
C ARG A 6 -22.87 -15.89 -5.18
N MET A 7 -23.81 -15.97 -4.22
CA MET A 7 -24.09 -14.85 -3.30
C MET A 7 -22.89 -14.53 -2.40
N ILE A 8 -22.17 -15.56 -1.93
CA ILE A 8 -20.98 -15.39 -1.10
C ILE A 8 -19.83 -14.82 -1.94
N ASP A 9 -19.69 -15.27 -3.18
CA ASP A 9 -18.64 -14.82 -4.09
C ASP A 9 -18.80 -13.32 -4.43
N GLU A 10 -20.00 -12.88 -4.79
CA GLU A 10 -20.27 -11.45 -5.03
C GLU A 10 -20.04 -10.62 -3.76
N PHE A 11 -20.52 -11.07 -2.60
CA PHE A 11 -20.28 -10.37 -1.33
C PHE A 11 -18.80 -10.23 -1.00
N ALA A 12 -18.01 -11.30 -1.18
CA ALA A 12 -16.57 -11.28 -0.94
C ALA A 12 -15.86 -10.34 -1.91
N LYS A 13 -16.23 -10.40 -3.19
CA LYS A 13 -15.68 -9.54 -4.24
C LYS A 13 -15.97 -8.07 -3.97
N ASP A 14 -17.22 -7.72 -3.68
CA ASP A 14 -17.64 -6.36 -3.35
C ASP A 14 -16.91 -5.83 -2.11
N ASN A 15 -16.72 -6.68 -1.08
CA ASN A 15 -16.03 -6.29 0.14
C ASN A 15 -14.55 -5.99 -0.10
N LEU A 16 -13.84 -6.89 -0.80
CA LEU A 16 -12.43 -6.74 -1.11
C LEU A 16 -12.20 -5.54 -2.04
N HIS A 17 -13.02 -5.41 -3.10
CA HIS A 17 -12.91 -4.32 -4.06
C HIS A 17 -13.23 -2.96 -3.43
N GLY A 18 -14.31 -2.89 -2.65
CA GLY A 18 -14.68 -1.68 -1.92
C GLY A 18 -13.66 -1.28 -0.85
N ARG A 19 -12.90 -2.24 -0.29
CA ARG A 19 -11.79 -1.92 0.60
C ARG A 19 -10.57 -1.42 -0.16
N LEU A 20 -10.20 -2.06 -1.26
CA LEU A 20 -9.10 -1.61 -2.13
C LEU A 20 -9.32 -0.16 -2.59
N ARG A 21 -10.53 0.22 -3.01
CA ARG A 21 -10.88 1.62 -3.36
C ARG A 21 -10.61 2.61 -2.23
N ARG A 22 -10.96 2.27 -1.00
CA ARG A 22 -10.73 3.13 0.17
C ARG A 22 -9.25 3.25 0.52
N ASP A 23 -8.50 2.15 0.43
CA ASP A 23 -7.07 2.14 0.77
C ASP A 23 -6.24 2.90 -0.28
N ARG A 24 -6.64 2.83 -1.55
CA ARG A 24 -6.14 3.65 -2.66
C ARG A 24 -6.28 5.15 -2.39
N GLU A 25 -7.48 5.59 -2.03
CA GLU A 25 -7.76 6.98 -1.64
C GLU A 25 -6.93 7.41 -0.44
N ALA A 26 -6.87 6.57 0.59
CA ALA A 26 -6.09 6.84 1.79
C ALA A 26 -4.60 7.05 1.48
N LEU A 27 -4.02 6.21 0.62
CA LEU A 27 -2.61 6.31 0.23
C LEU A 27 -2.31 7.59 -0.54
N LEU A 28 -3.16 7.99 -1.49
CA LEU A 28 -2.97 9.26 -2.22
C LEU A 28 -3.11 10.48 -1.31
N TRP A 29 -4.10 10.47 -0.41
CA TRP A 29 -4.28 11.54 0.57
C TRP A 29 -3.03 11.78 1.44
N LYS A 30 -2.17 10.77 1.65
CA LYS A 30 -0.89 10.95 2.36
C LYS A 30 0.07 11.91 1.66
N LEU A 31 -0.15 12.27 0.40
CA LEU A 31 0.64 13.29 -0.30
C LEU A 31 0.11 14.72 -0.12
N ASP A 32 -1.13 14.89 0.37
CA ASP A 32 -1.80 16.18 0.38
C ASP A 32 -1.06 17.21 1.23
N GLY A 33 -0.85 18.41 0.69
CA GLY A 33 -0.20 19.51 1.39
C GLY A 33 1.30 19.36 1.61
N LEU A 34 1.95 18.28 1.15
CA LEU A 34 3.40 18.12 1.29
C LEU A 34 4.18 18.90 0.24
N PRO A 35 5.26 19.60 0.63
CA PRO A 35 6.26 20.11 -0.30
C PRO A 35 6.85 18.98 -1.17
N GLU A 36 7.35 19.33 -2.36
CA GLU A 36 7.91 18.33 -3.30
C GLU A 36 9.10 17.57 -2.74
N TYR A 37 9.94 18.27 -1.98
CA TYR A 37 11.09 17.67 -1.31
C TYR A 37 10.67 16.60 -0.29
N ASP A 38 9.68 16.88 0.57
CA ASP A 38 9.26 15.95 1.63
C ASP A 38 8.54 14.71 1.08
N ALA A 39 7.87 14.82 -0.06
CA ALA A 39 7.27 13.66 -0.71
C ALA A 39 8.32 12.67 -1.26
N ARG A 40 9.50 13.16 -1.65
CA ARG A 40 10.54 12.39 -2.36
C ARG A 40 11.71 11.93 -1.51
N ARG A 41 12.08 12.72 -0.49
CA ARG A 41 13.32 12.48 0.26
C ARG A 41 13.24 11.18 1.08
N PRO A 42 14.37 10.51 1.31
CA PRO A 42 14.45 9.44 2.31
C PRO A 42 13.90 9.86 3.68
N LEU A 43 12.99 9.06 4.24
CA LEU A 43 12.44 9.22 5.59
C LEU A 43 12.82 8.08 6.53
N THR A 44 13.49 7.05 6.02
CA THR A 44 14.00 5.91 6.77
C THR A 44 15.44 5.60 6.37
N ALA A 45 16.13 4.77 7.16
CA ALA A 45 17.47 4.28 6.85
C ALA A 45 17.55 3.46 5.55
N THR A 46 16.42 2.94 5.08
CA THR A 46 16.32 2.17 3.82
C THR A 46 15.89 3.03 2.63
N GLY A 47 15.72 4.34 2.81
CA GLY A 47 15.34 5.25 1.72
C GLY A 47 13.83 5.35 1.44
N THR A 48 12.98 4.69 2.24
CA THR A 48 11.52 4.74 2.06
C THR A 48 11.03 6.19 2.13
N ASN A 49 10.20 6.58 1.17
CA ASN A 49 9.62 7.90 1.04
C ASN A 49 8.16 7.80 0.54
N LEU A 50 7.36 8.86 0.73
CA LEU A 50 5.92 8.81 0.51
C LEU A 50 5.53 8.66 -0.97
N LEU A 51 6.19 9.40 -1.87
CA LEU A 51 5.90 9.32 -3.30
C LEU A 51 6.31 7.97 -3.89
N GLY A 52 7.42 7.40 -3.41
CA GLY A 52 7.87 6.06 -3.74
C GLY A 52 6.90 4.97 -3.28
N LEU A 53 6.28 5.11 -2.11
CA LEU A 53 5.21 4.18 -1.68
C LEU A 53 4.02 4.20 -2.64
N VAL A 54 3.60 5.39 -3.09
CA VAL A 54 2.51 5.52 -4.09
C VAL A 54 2.89 4.86 -5.41
N LYS A 55 4.08 5.17 -5.93
CA LYS A 55 4.59 4.60 -7.20
C LYS A 55 4.70 3.08 -7.13
N HIS A 56 5.21 2.55 -6.02
CA HIS A 56 5.35 1.12 -5.80
C HIS A 56 3.98 0.42 -5.80
N VAL A 57 3.02 0.90 -5.00
CA VAL A 57 1.68 0.30 -4.96
C VAL A 57 0.98 0.40 -6.31
N ALA A 58 1.14 1.50 -7.04
CA ALA A 58 0.62 1.64 -8.41
C ALA A 58 1.23 0.60 -9.36
N THR A 59 2.53 0.34 -9.26
CA THR A 59 3.23 -0.65 -10.09
C THR A 59 2.83 -2.08 -9.75
N VAL A 60 2.74 -2.41 -8.45
CA VAL A 60 2.25 -3.69 -7.94
C VAL A 60 0.84 -3.94 -8.47
N GLU A 61 -0.07 -2.99 -8.26
CA GLU A 61 -1.46 -3.15 -8.64
C GLU A 61 -1.63 -3.33 -10.17
N ALA A 62 -0.95 -2.52 -10.99
CA ALA A 62 -0.98 -2.61 -12.45
C ALA A 62 -0.45 -3.96 -12.95
N ARG A 63 0.60 -4.49 -12.32
CA ARG A 63 1.17 -5.79 -12.66
C ARG A 63 0.21 -6.93 -12.31
N TYR A 64 -0.33 -6.93 -11.10
CA TYR A 64 -1.16 -8.02 -10.59
C TYR A 64 -2.55 -8.09 -11.20
N PHE A 65 -3.21 -6.96 -11.48
CA PHE A 65 -4.49 -6.99 -12.19
C PHE A 65 -4.35 -6.96 -13.71
N GLY A 66 -3.12 -6.82 -14.19
CA GLY A 66 -2.82 -6.80 -15.61
C GLY A 66 -2.18 -8.09 -16.11
N GLU A 67 -0.85 -8.17 -16.01
CA GLU A 67 -0.02 -9.27 -16.55
C GLU A 67 -0.50 -10.65 -16.08
N VAL A 68 -0.94 -10.78 -14.83
CA VAL A 68 -1.38 -12.07 -14.23
C VAL A 68 -2.64 -12.64 -14.88
N PHE A 69 -3.46 -11.79 -15.51
CA PHE A 69 -4.73 -12.16 -16.13
C PHE A 69 -4.75 -11.92 -17.64
N ASP A 70 -3.58 -11.79 -18.28
CA ASP A 70 -3.44 -11.47 -19.71
C ASP A 70 -4.15 -10.17 -20.13
N ARG A 71 -4.19 -9.17 -19.24
CA ARG A 71 -4.78 -7.84 -19.46
C ARG A 71 -3.68 -6.79 -19.36
N PRO A 72 -2.97 -6.43 -20.43
CA PRO A 72 -1.80 -5.57 -20.33
C PRO A 72 -2.06 -4.26 -19.54
N SER A 73 -1.12 -3.89 -18.67
CA SER A 73 -1.14 -2.65 -17.89
C SER A 73 -1.43 -1.43 -18.77
N PRO A 74 -2.09 -0.38 -18.23
CA PRO A 74 -2.37 0.85 -18.97
C PRO A 74 -1.10 1.53 -19.51
N GLU A 75 0.04 1.28 -18.88
CA GLU A 75 1.37 1.73 -19.31
C GLU A 75 2.38 0.58 -19.30
N PRO A 76 3.41 0.63 -20.18
CA PRO A 76 4.47 -0.38 -20.17
C PRO A 76 5.22 -0.41 -18.84
N LEU A 77 5.23 -1.57 -18.19
CA LEU A 77 6.06 -1.82 -17.00
C LEU A 77 7.36 -2.51 -17.41
N PRO A 78 8.46 -2.29 -16.67
CA PRO A 78 9.64 -3.13 -16.80
C PRO A 78 9.27 -4.60 -16.58
N ARG A 79 9.97 -5.50 -17.27
CA ARG A 79 9.79 -6.94 -17.01
C ARG A 79 10.13 -7.22 -15.55
N TRP A 80 9.39 -8.12 -14.91
CA TRP A 80 9.64 -8.44 -13.50
C TRP A 80 11.06 -8.98 -13.27
N GLN A 81 11.66 -9.66 -14.26
CA GLN A 81 13.05 -10.13 -14.18
C GLN A 81 14.08 -8.98 -14.14
N ASP A 82 13.71 -7.82 -14.69
CA ASP A 82 14.55 -6.64 -14.76
C ASP A 82 14.27 -5.68 -13.59
N TYR A 83 13.45 -6.11 -12.61
CA TYR A 83 13.10 -5.31 -11.44
C TYR A 83 14.35 -4.98 -10.62
N ASN A 84 14.60 -3.67 -10.47
CA ASN A 84 15.74 -3.13 -9.73
C ASN A 84 15.32 -2.19 -8.59
N GLY A 85 14.02 -2.14 -8.26
CA GLY A 85 13.47 -1.21 -7.27
C GLY A 85 13.24 0.21 -7.78
N SER A 86 13.19 0.43 -9.10
CA SER A 86 12.91 1.76 -9.70
C SER A 86 11.53 2.32 -9.37
N ASP A 87 10.60 1.50 -8.90
CA ASP A 87 9.27 1.92 -8.45
C ASP A 87 9.24 2.36 -6.97
N LEU A 88 10.32 2.16 -6.21
CA LEU A 88 10.41 2.48 -4.78
C LEU A 88 10.69 3.98 -4.52
N TRP A 89 10.94 4.76 -5.57
CA TRP A 89 11.23 6.20 -5.52
C TRP A 89 10.95 6.86 -6.87
N ALA A 90 10.79 8.18 -6.87
CA ALA A 90 10.60 8.99 -8.07
C ALA A 90 11.92 9.57 -8.57
N ALA A 91 12.24 9.34 -9.85
CA ALA A 91 13.39 9.91 -10.54
C ALA A 91 13.27 11.44 -10.68
N GLU A 92 14.38 12.10 -11.01
CA GLU A 92 14.43 13.56 -11.12
C GLU A 92 13.50 14.14 -12.20
N ASP A 93 13.27 13.36 -13.27
CA ASP A 93 12.43 13.69 -14.41
C ASP A 93 10.97 13.23 -14.26
N GLU A 94 10.69 12.36 -13.28
CA GLU A 94 9.32 11.99 -12.92
C GLU A 94 8.72 13.04 -12.00
N THR A 95 7.52 13.51 -12.30
CA THR A 95 6.75 14.44 -11.45
C THR A 95 5.79 13.70 -10.53
N ARG A 96 5.43 14.33 -9.40
CA ARG A 96 4.36 13.82 -8.52
C ARG A 96 3.06 13.55 -9.28
N ASP A 97 2.66 14.49 -10.13
CA ASP A 97 1.40 14.38 -10.88
C ASP A 97 1.43 13.20 -11.85
N GLN A 98 2.54 12.94 -12.54
CA GLN A 98 2.67 11.75 -13.40
C GLN A 98 2.45 10.45 -12.62
N ILE A 99 3.01 10.35 -11.41
CA ILE A 99 2.87 9.16 -10.55
C ILE A 99 1.43 9.01 -10.04
N ILE A 100 0.80 10.12 -9.62
CA ILE A 100 -0.61 10.12 -9.18
C ILE A 100 -1.53 9.71 -10.34
N GLU A 101 -1.31 10.27 -11.52
CA GLU A 101 -2.10 9.97 -12.71
C GLU A 101 -1.88 8.54 -13.21
N PHE A 102 -0.64 8.01 -13.12
CA PHE A 102 -0.37 6.60 -13.35
C PHE A 102 -1.19 5.73 -12.39
N TYR A 103 -1.19 6.05 -11.09
CA TYR A 103 -1.95 5.27 -10.12
C TYR A 103 -3.46 5.33 -10.40
N ARG A 104 -4.01 6.49 -10.79
CA ARG A 104 -5.42 6.61 -11.18
C ARG A 104 -5.79 5.76 -12.40
N ARG A 105 -4.94 5.75 -13.44
CA ARG A 105 -5.12 4.85 -14.60
C ARG A 105 -5.04 3.38 -14.20
N THR A 106 -4.14 3.05 -13.28
CA THR A 106 -4.07 1.71 -12.69
C THR A 106 -5.36 1.35 -11.97
N TRP A 107 -6.00 2.27 -11.23
CA TRP A 107 -7.28 1.99 -10.58
C TRP A 107 -8.36 1.65 -11.59
N GLU A 108 -8.47 2.41 -12.68
CA GLU A 108 -9.43 2.15 -13.75
C GLU A 108 -9.21 0.77 -14.39
N HIS A 109 -7.95 0.44 -14.68
CA HIS A 109 -7.57 -0.86 -15.23
C HIS A 109 -7.92 -2.02 -14.29
N SER A 110 -7.51 -1.92 -13.03
CA SER A 110 -7.77 -2.93 -12.00
C SER A 110 -9.26 -3.08 -11.73
N ASP A 111 -10.02 -1.99 -11.69
CA ASP A 111 -11.47 -2.02 -11.54
C ASP A 111 -12.13 -2.74 -12.71
N ALA A 112 -11.66 -2.51 -13.94
CA ALA A 112 -12.14 -3.22 -15.12
C ALA A 112 -11.85 -4.74 -15.03
N THR A 113 -10.62 -5.13 -14.66
CA THR A 113 -10.25 -6.54 -14.46
C THR A 113 -11.11 -7.19 -13.37
N ILE A 114 -11.21 -6.56 -12.20
CA ILE A 114 -12.00 -7.08 -11.09
C ILE A 114 -13.46 -7.22 -11.52
N ASN A 115 -14.07 -6.20 -12.13
CA ASN A 115 -15.48 -6.26 -12.52
C ASN A 115 -15.77 -7.37 -13.55
N GLU A 116 -14.88 -7.58 -14.52
CA GLU A 116 -15.09 -8.54 -15.62
C GLU A 116 -14.89 -10.00 -15.21
N LEU A 117 -13.94 -10.29 -14.32
CA LEU A 117 -13.54 -11.66 -14.01
C LEU A 117 -14.29 -12.23 -12.78
N PRO A 118 -14.68 -13.52 -12.79
CA PRO A 118 -15.14 -14.18 -11.57
C PRO A 118 -13.99 -14.38 -10.57
N LEU A 119 -14.30 -14.58 -9.28
CA LEU A 119 -13.28 -14.73 -8.23
C LEU A 119 -12.35 -15.94 -8.43
N ASP A 120 -12.85 -17.00 -9.06
CA ASP A 120 -12.10 -18.21 -9.40
C ASP A 120 -11.41 -18.14 -10.76
N ALA A 121 -11.44 -16.98 -11.44
CA ALA A 121 -10.73 -16.78 -12.70
C ALA A 121 -9.24 -17.11 -12.52
N PRO A 122 -8.68 -18.00 -13.35
CA PRO A 122 -7.30 -18.41 -13.22
C PRO A 122 -6.37 -17.24 -13.55
N GLY A 123 -5.28 -17.13 -12.80
CA GLY A 123 -4.18 -16.21 -13.07
C GLY A 123 -2.84 -16.89 -12.83
N HIS A 124 -1.79 -16.38 -13.44
CA HIS A 124 -0.43 -16.92 -13.29
C HIS A 124 0.55 -15.83 -12.86
N VAL A 125 1.23 -16.05 -11.73
CA VAL A 125 2.21 -15.11 -11.15
C VAL A 125 3.62 -15.71 -11.28
N PRO A 126 4.38 -15.37 -12.34
CA PRO A 126 5.64 -16.06 -12.66
C PRO A 126 6.78 -15.80 -11.67
N TRP A 127 6.65 -14.82 -10.78
CA TRP A 127 7.62 -14.52 -9.71
C TRP A 127 7.22 -15.11 -8.34
N TRP A 128 6.09 -15.81 -8.24
CA TRP A 128 5.75 -16.57 -7.04
C TRP A 128 6.36 -17.97 -7.09
N PRO A 129 6.76 -18.54 -5.93
CA PRO A 129 7.30 -19.88 -5.89
C PRO A 129 6.21 -20.93 -6.16
N GLU A 130 6.57 -22.01 -6.84
CA GLU A 130 5.71 -23.21 -6.93
C GLU A 130 5.43 -23.78 -5.53
N PRO A 131 4.21 -24.30 -5.25
CA PRO A 131 3.08 -24.49 -6.17
C PRO A 131 2.10 -23.31 -6.21
N HIS A 132 2.54 -22.09 -5.87
CA HIS A 132 1.66 -20.93 -5.70
C HIS A 132 1.55 -20.04 -6.95
N ALA A 133 2.37 -20.27 -7.97
CA ALA A 133 2.39 -19.45 -9.19
C ALA A 133 1.05 -19.48 -9.94
N ASP A 134 0.41 -20.64 -10.01
CA ASP A 134 -0.97 -20.76 -10.49
C ASP A 134 -1.94 -20.38 -9.38
N THR A 135 -2.73 -19.34 -9.63
CA THR A 135 -3.58 -18.71 -8.63
C THR A 135 -4.93 -18.29 -9.23
N ASN A 136 -5.70 -17.48 -8.51
CA ASN A 136 -6.95 -16.92 -9.00
C ASN A 136 -7.16 -15.46 -8.58
N LEU A 137 -8.20 -14.83 -9.15
CA LEU A 137 -8.55 -13.43 -8.84
C LEU A 137 -8.74 -13.18 -7.35
N PHE A 138 -9.40 -14.08 -6.61
CA PHE A 138 -9.56 -13.93 -5.17
C PHE A 138 -8.22 -13.80 -4.44
N ALA A 139 -7.29 -14.72 -4.70
CA ALA A 139 -5.97 -14.71 -4.09
C ALA A 139 -5.16 -13.44 -4.46
N VAL A 140 -5.25 -12.99 -5.72
CA VAL A 140 -4.61 -11.75 -6.17
C VAL A 140 -5.22 -10.52 -5.49
N MET A 141 -6.55 -10.43 -5.37
CA MET A 141 -7.23 -9.34 -4.65
C MET A 141 -6.79 -9.28 -3.20
N VAL A 142 -6.68 -10.43 -2.52
CA VAL A 142 -6.16 -10.49 -1.14
C VAL A 142 -4.70 -10.04 -1.06
N HIS A 143 -3.87 -10.47 -2.02
CA HIS A 143 -2.46 -10.06 -2.06
C HIS A 143 -2.30 -8.55 -2.25
N VAL A 144 -2.93 -7.97 -3.27
CA VAL A 144 -2.82 -6.53 -3.58
C VAL A 144 -3.43 -5.68 -2.46
N LEU A 145 -4.52 -6.13 -1.85
CA LEU A 145 -5.06 -5.49 -0.64
C LEU A 145 -4.04 -5.50 0.50
N GLY A 146 -3.36 -6.63 0.72
CA GLY A 146 -2.28 -6.77 1.71
C GLY A 146 -1.12 -5.81 1.48
N GLU A 147 -0.69 -5.64 0.23
CA GLU A 147 0.34 -4.67 -0.15
C GLU A 147 -0.15 -3.23 0.09
N SER A 148 -1.37 -2.91 -0.35
CA SER A 148 -1.96 -1.58 -0.20
C SER A 148 -2.05 -1.15 1.27
N VAL A 149 -2.58 -2.00 2.15
CA VAL A 149 -2.71 -1.67 3.58
C VAL A 149 -1.37 -1.62 4.30
N ARG A 150 -0.42 -2.49 3.93
CA ARG A 150 0.93 -2.47 4.50
C ARG A 150 1.62 -1.15 4.18
N HIS A 151 1.56 -0.70 2.93
CA HIS A 151 2.21 0.54 2.50
C HIS A 151 1.44 1.79 2.94
N ALA A 152 0.11 1.74 3.08
CA ALA A 152 -0.65 2.80 3.75
C ALA A 152 -0.23 2.96 5.22
N GLY A 153 -0.03 1.86 5.95
CA GLY A 153 0.48 1.90 7.33
C GLY A 153 1.92 2.43 7.42
N HIS A 154 2.78 2.11 6.45
CA HIS A 154 4.09 2.78 6.36
C HIS A 154 3.93 4.28 6.15
N ALA A 155 3.05 4.70 5.23
CA ALA A 155 2.79 6.09 4.94
C ALA A 155 2.21 6.85 6.15
N ASP A 156 1.41 6.21 7.01
CA ASP A 156 0.94 6.78 8.28
C ASP A 156 2.11 7.23 9.17
N ILE A 157 3.09 6.35 9.40
CA ILE A 157 4.25 6.63 10.26
C ILE A 157 5.16 7.69 9.63
N LEU A 158 5.38 7.61 8.31
CA LEU A 158 6.17 8.62 7.60
C LEU A 158 5.51 10.00 7.66
N ARG A 159 4.18 10.05 7.55
CA ARG A 159 3.42 11.30 7.62
C ARG A 159 3.47 11.89 9.03
N GLU A 160 3.24 11.08 10.05
CA GLU A 160 3.36 11.49 11.44
C GLU A 160 4.73 12.13 11.72
N GLY A 161 5.81 11.54 11.20
CA GLY A 161 7.17 12.04 11.37
C GLY A 161 7.46 13.35 10.62
N LEU A 162 6.68 13.71 9.60
CA LEU A 162 6.88 14.93 8.81
C LEU A 162 6.19 16.14 9.43
N ASP A 163 4.91 16.00 9.77
CA ASP A 163 4.07 17.13 10.19
C ASP A 163 3.08 16.79 11.32
N GLY A 164 3.20 15.60 11.91
CA GLY A 164 2.32 15.14 12.99
C GLY A 164 0.88 14.85 12.56
N ARG A 165 0.56 14.86 11.26
CA ARG A 165 -0.76 14.44 10.77
C ARG A 165 -0.90 12.93 10.87
N THR A 166 -2.02 12.49 11.44
CA THR A 166 -2.36 11.07 11.61
C THR A 166 -3.78 10.80 11.12
N GLY A 167 -4.12 9.52 10.98
CA GLY A 167 -5.46 9.07 10.63
C GLY A 167 -5.43 8.04 9.51
N LEU A 168 -6.38 7.10 9.56
CA LEU A 168 -6.51 6.05 8.55
C LEU A 168 -6.98 6.60 7.19
N ARG A 169 -7.76 7.69 7.22
CA ARG A 169 -8.46 8.30 6.07
C ARG A 169 -8.65 9.81 6.31
N PRO A 170 -8.95 10.61 5.27
CA PRO A 170 -9.18 12.05 5.42
C PRO A 170 -10.21 12.42 6.49
N GLU A 171 -11.32 11.70 6.57
CA GLU A 171 -12.38 11.94 7.55
C GLU A 171 -11.98 11.57 9.00
N HIS A 172 -10.88 10.85 9.17
CA HIS A 172 -10.29 10.49 10.46
C HIS A 172 -9.00 11.26 10.74
N GLU A 173 -8.71 12.31 9.95
CA GLU A 173 -7.51 13.10 10.12
C GLU A 173 -7.50 13.76 11.48
N ASN A 174 -6.38 13.62 12.19
CA ASN A 174 -6.12 14.32 13.43
C ASN A 174 -4.72 14.92 13.40
N GLN A 175 -4.63 16.18 13.79
CA GLN A 175 -3.37 16.82 14.12
C GLN A 175 -3.07 16.56 15.59
N ILE A 176 -1.87 16.09 15.90
CA ILE A 176 -1.52 15.75 17.27
C ILE A 176 -1.13 17.01 18.06
N ASP A 177 -1.77 17.21 19.21
CA ASP A 177 -1.32 18.14 20.26
C ASP A 177 0.07 17.72 20.79
N GLU A 178 1.07 18.58 20.61
CA GLU A 178 2.46 18.28 20.92
C GLU A 178 2.72 18.08 22.43
N GLU A 179 2.07 18.87 23.29
CA GLU A 179 2.23 18.73 24.74
C GLU A 179 1.58 17.45 25.24
N ALA A 180 0.35 17.17 24.79
CA ALA A 180 -0.35 15.94 25.13
C ALA A 180 0.42 14.71 24.64
N ARG A 181 1.01 14.78 23.45
CA ARG A 181 1.86 13.71 22.90
C ARG A 181 3.14 13.53 23.71
N ALA A 182 3.85 14.59 24.06
CA ALA A 182 5.06 14.50 24.86
C ALA A 182 4.78 13.83 26.22
N ALA A 183 3.69 14.21 26.89
CA ALA A 183 3.26 13.61 28.14
C ALA A 183 2.91 12.12 27.98
N TYR A 184 2.19 11.75 26.90
CA TYR A 184 1.83 10.38 26.61
C TYR A 184 3.05 9.51 26.28
N CYS A 185 3.97 10.01 25.45
CA CYS A 185 5.23 9.33 25.14
C CYS A 185 6.09 9.12 26.38
N ALA A 186 6.19 10.12 27.28
CA ALA A 186 6.91 9.97 28.53
C ALA A 186 6.32 8.86 29.43
N LYS A 187 4.98 8.75 29.46
CA LYS A 187 4.29 7.65 30.16
C LYS A 187 4.62 6.29 29.56
N ILE A 188 4.62 6.16 28.23
CA ILE A 188 4.99 4.91 27.55
C ILE A 188 6.44 4.54 27.84
N GLU A 189 7.35 5.50 27.74
CA GLU A 189 8.77 5.31 28.03
C GLU A 189 9.01 4.87 29.47
N GLN A 190 8.31 5.48 30.43
CA GLN A 190 8.37 5.06 31.83
C GLN A 190 7.90 3.61 31.98
N ALA A 191 6.78 3.23 31.37
CA ALA A 191 6.28 1.85 31.42
C ALA A 191 7.28 0.86 30.80
N ALA A 192 7.88 1.20 29.66
CA ALA A 192 8.89 0.38 29.00
C ALA A 192 10.13 0.18 29.89
N ARG A 193 10.62 1.24 30.53
CA ARG A 193 11.75 1.17 31.47
C ARG A 193 11.43 0.33 32.70
N SER A 194 10.23 0.47 33.26
CA SER A 194 9.81 -0.32 34.42
C SER A 194 9.65 -1.81 34.11
N ALA A 195 9.30 -2.17 32.87
CA ALA A 195 9.21 -3.56 32.44
C ALA A 195 10.58 -4.17 32.09
N ALA A 196 11.58 -3.36 31.77
CA ALA A 196 12.92 -3.85 31.49
C ALA A 196 13.55 -4.44 32.77
N PRO A 197 13.99 -5.71 32.76
CA PRO A 197 14.66 -6.29 33.92
C PRO A 197 15.92 -5.48 34.22
N ILE A 198 16.13 -5.14 35.49
CA ILE A 198 17.41 -4.61 35.97
C ILE A 198 18.45 -5.67 35.61
N LYS A 199 19.29 -5.41 34.59
CA LYS A 199 20.48 -6.22 34.37
C LYS A 199 21.24 -6.21 35.70
N ALA A 200 21.29 -7.36 36.37
CA ALA A 200 22.16 -7.56 37.51
C ALA A 200 23.59 -7.29 37.03
N GLN A 201 24.10 -6.10 37.34
CA GLN A 201 25.51 -5.84 37.37
C GLN A 201 26.06 -6.63 38.55
N ASN A 202 26.40 -7.89 38.32
CA ASN A 202 27.28 -8.64 39.20
C ASN A 202 28.53 -8.99 38.39
N SER A 203 29.61 -8.35 38.85
CA SER A 203 31.04 -8.57 38.68
C SER A 203 31.52 -9.88 38.08
#